data_AF-A0A0G2J5I2-F1
#
_entry.id   AF-A0A0G2J5I2-F1
#
_cell.length_a   1.000
_cell.length_b   1.000
_cell.length_c   1.000
_cell.angle_alpha   90.00
_cell.angle_beta   90.00
_cell.angle_gamma   90.00
#
_symmetry.space_group_name_H-M   'P 1'
#
loop_
_entity.id
_entity.type
_entity.pdbx_description
1 polymer ?
#
loop_
_entity_poly.entity_id
_entity_poly.type
_entity_poly.pdbx_seq_one_letter_code
_entity_poly.pdbx_strand_id
1 'polypeptide(L)' 'MSDRVLSEFQQPFEPRARLLQLIGDELIGSARLAVFKLVKNTYDADANKIVVTIGPGSEH' A
#
# COMPACT_ATOMS: atom_id res chain seq x y z
N MET A 1 27.31 -28.03 -0.43
CA MET A 1 25.84 -27.83 -0.48
C MET A 1 25.62 -26.47 -1.10
N SER A 2 24.98 -26.44 -2.27
CA SER A 2 24.97 -25.29 -3.17
C SER A 2 24.10 -24.16 -2.66
N ASP A 3 24.69 -22.97 -2.51
CA ASP A 3 23.97 -21.71 -2.29
C ASP A 3 23.10 -21.42 -3.52
N ARG A 4 21.80 -21.71 -3.40
CA ARG A 4 20.79 -21.20 -4.34
C ARG A 4 20.58 -19.73 -4.02
N VAL A 5 21.18 -18.85 -4.82
CA VAL A 5 20.73 -17.46 -4.94
C VAL A 5 19.29 -17.49 -5.42
N LEU A 6 18.35 -17.13 -4.54
CA LEU A 6 16.97 -16.88 -4.93
C LEU A 6 16.98 -15.63 -5.81
N SER A 7 16.84 -15.79 -7.13
CA SER A 7 16.61 -14.66 -8.01
C SER A 7 15.32 -13.97 -7.59
N GLU A 8 15.40 -12.71 -7.16
CA GLU A 8 14.21 -11.91 -6.85
C GLU A 8 13.28 -11.89 -8.07
N PHE A 9 12.07 -12.41 -7.89
CA PHE A 9 11.05 -12.33 -8.92
C PHE A 9 10.51 -10.90 -8.95
N GLN A 10 11.08 -10.06 -9.82
CA GLN A 10 10.55 -8.72 -10.08
C GLN A 10 9.66 -8.76 -11.32
N GLN A 11 8.34 -8.83 -11.09
CA GLN A 11 7.36 -8.63 -12.15
C GLN A 11 6.85 -7.19 -12.07
N PRO A 12 7.02 -6.38 -13.13
CA PRO A 12 6.51 -5.01 -13.13
C PRO A 12 4.98 -5.04 -13.03
N PHE A 13 4.46 -4.26 -12.08
CA PHE A 13 3.03 -4.01 -11.97
C PHE A 13 2.70 -2.86 -12.91
N GLU A 14 2.06 -3.17 -14.04
CA GLU A 14 1.70 -2.22 -15.11
C GLU A 14 0.18 -1.98 -15.18
N PRO A 15 -0.45 -1.44 -14.13
CA PRO A 15 -1.88 -1.17 -14.15
C PRO A 15 -2.16 0.07 -15.00
N ARG A 16 -3.30 0.06 -15.70
CA ARG A 16 -3.78 1.27 -16.38
C ARG A 16 -4.09 2.32 -15.31
N ALA A 17 -3.54 3.53 -15.44
CA ALA A 17 -3.75 4.61 -14.46
C ALA A 17 -5.24 4.84 -14.12
N ARG A 18 -6.12 4.79 -15.13
CA ARG A 18 -7.58 4.89 -14.94
C ARG A 18 -8.14 3.78 -14.04
N LEU A 19 -7.61 2.57 -14.15
CA LEU A 19 -8.06 1.44 -13.34
C LEU A 19 -7.66 1.63 -11.87
N LEU A 20 -6.44 2.11 -11.59
CA LEU A 20 -6.02 2.43 -10.22
C LEU A 20 -6.90 3.51 -9.60
N GLN A 21 -7.25 4.54 -10.36
CA GLN A 21 -8.10 5.62 -9.89
C GLN A 21 -9.52 5.11 -9.58
N LEU A 22 -10.14 4.35 -10.50
CA LEU A 22 -11.45 3.75 -10.28
C LEU A 22 -11.47 2.81 -9.06
N ILE A 23 -10.44 1.97 -8.92
CA ILE A 23 -10.30 1.07 -7.76
C ILE A 23 -10.11 1.88 -6.47
N GLY A 24 -9.32 2.96 -6.52
CA GLY A 24 -9.16 3.87 -5.38
C GLY A 24 -10.49 4.50 -4.97
N ASP A 25 -11.25 5.00 -5.93
CA ASP A 25 -12.54 5.64 -5.67
C ASP A 25 -13.59 4.63 -5.14
N GLU A 26 -13.67 3.45 -5.72
CA GLU A 26 -14.63 2.40 -5.33
C GLU A 26 -14.25 1.69 -4.03
N LEU A 27 -12.97 1.40 -3.80
CA LEU A 27 -12.53 0.65 -2.61
C LEU A 27 -12.21 1.57 -1.44
N ILE A 28 -11.49 2.67 -1.68
CA ILE A 28 -10.93 3.48 -0.60
C ILE A 28 -11.90 4.58 -0.19
N GLY A 29 -12.64 5.19 -1.13
CA GLY A 29 -13.76 6.10 -0.88
C GLY A 29 -13.44 7.43 -0.17
N SER A 30 -12.40 7.50 0.65
CA SER A 30 -11.87 8.71 1.29
C SER A 30 -10.44 8.50 1.79
N ALA A 31 -9.64 9.58 1.88
CA ALA A 31 -8.30 9.54 2.46
C ALA A 31 -8.31 9.01 3.92
N ARG A 32 -9.36 9.29 4.69
CA ARG A 32 -9.54 8.78 6.06
C ARG A 32 -9.64 7.25 6.09
N LEU A 33 -10.45 6.66 5.20
CA LEU A 33 -10.60 5.21 5.12
C LEU A 33 -9.34 4.54 4.56
N ALA A 34 -8.58 5.25 3.70
CA ALA A 34 -7.26 4.82 3.23
C ALA A 34 -6.29 4.57 4.39
N VAL A 35 -6.13 5.58 5.26
CA VAL A 35 -5.25 5.48 6.44
C VAL A 35 -5.73 4.36 7.36
N PHE A 36 -7.03 4.25 7.59
CA PHE A 36 -7.59 3.17 8.41
C PHE A 36 -7.24 1.77 7.86
N LYS A 37 -7.41 1.55 6.55
CA LYS A 37 -7.08 0.26 5.91
C LYS A 37 -5.59 -0.07 6.00
N LEU A 38 -4.71 0.93 5.86
CA LEU A 38 -3.28 0.74 6.03
C LEU A 38 -2.92 0.32 7.45
N VAL A 39 -3.45 1.01 8.46
CA VAL A 39 -3.23 0.67 9.88
C VAL A 39 -3.76 -0.74 10.19
N LYS A 40 -4.95 -1.09 9.68
CA LYS A 40 -5.52 -2.43 9.83
C LYS A 40 -4.60 -3.49 9.23
N ASN A 41 -4.12 -3.32 8.01
CA ASN A 41 -3.22 -4.29 7.38
C ASN A 41 -1.93 -4.48 8.18
N THR A 42 -1.37 -3.41 8.76
CA THR A 42 -0.20 -3.50 9.63
C THR A 42 -0.51 -4.20 10.94
N TYR A 43 -1.69 -3.96 11.52
CA TYR A 43 -2.16 -4.67 12.71
C TYR A 43 -2.40 -6.16 12.43
N ASP A 44 -3.07 -6.51 11.33
CA ASP A 44 -3.32 -7.89 10.88
C ASP A 44 -2.01 -8.64 10.57
N ALA A 45 -0.92 -7.91 10.31
CA ALA A 45 0.44 -8.41 10.15
C ALA A 45 1.25 -8.43 11.47
N ASP A 46 0.57 -8.41 12.61
CA ASP A 46 1.12 -8.54 13.95
C ASP A 46 2.13 -7.45 14.36
N ALA A 47 1.96 -6.22 13.86
CA ALA A 47 2.85 -5.13 14.24
C ALA A 47 2.66 -4.68 15.70
N ASN A 48 3.75 -4.65 16.46
CA ASN A 48 3.75 -4.18 17.85
C ASN A 48 3.74 -2.66 18.02
N LYS A 49 4.13 -1.91 16.96
CA LYS A 49 4.16 -0.45 16.96
C LYS A 49 3.95 0.06 15.55
N ILE A 50 3.09 1.06 15.40
CA ILE A 50 2.79 1.72 14.13
C ILE A 50 3.05 3.21 14.30
N VAL A 51 3.79 3.81 13.37
CA VAL A 51 4.05 5.26 13.32
C VAL A 51 3.48 5.79 12.03
N VAL A 52 2.57 6.77 12.14
CA VAL A 52 1.94 7.43 10.98
C VAL A 52 2.43 8.87 10.94
N THR A 53 2.95 9.29 9.80
CA THR A 53 3.33 10.69 9.55
C THR A 53 2.43 11.24 8.44
N ILE A 54 1.74 12.34 8.71
CA ILE A 54 0.91 13.02 7.71
C ILE A 54 1.64 14.30 7.33
N GLY A 55 2.01 14.39 6.04
CA GLY A 55 2.62 15.60 5.49
C GLY A 55 1.60 16.71 5.29
N PRO A 56 2.04 17.96 5.08
CA PRO A 56 1.15 19.02 4.63
C PRO A 56 0.52 18.56 3.32
N GLY A 57 -0.81 18.40 3.31
CA GLY A 57 -1.51 17.98 2.10
C GLY A 57 -1.16 18.91 0.94
N SER A 58 -0.97 18.36 -0.26
CA SER A 58 -0.86 19.19 -1.45
C SER A 58 -2.20 19.89 -1.66
N GLU A 59 -2.29 21.14 -1.20
CA GLU A 59 -3.40 22.03 -1.53
C GLU A 59 -3.39 22.26 -3.04
N HIS A 60 -4.36 21.64 -3.71
CA HIS A 60 -4.79 22.00 -5.04
C HIS A 60 -6.24 22.47 -4.95
#